data_AF-A0A975LFA1-F1
#
_entry.id   AF-A0A975LFA1-F1
#
_cell.length_a   1.000
_cell.length_b   1.000
_cell.length_c   1.000
_cell.angle_alpha   90.00
_cell.angle_beta   90.00
_cell.angle_gamma   90.00
#
_symmetry.space_group_name_H-M   'P 1'
#
loop_
_entity.id
_entity.type
_entity.pdbx_description
1 polymer ?
#
loop_
_entity_poly.entity_id
_entity_poly.type
_entity_poly.pdbx_seq_one_letter_code
_entity_poly.pdbx_strand_id
1 'polypeptide(L)'
;MLLEIAGVGSESMEKYTKYTDKFMDTTLIISDSKPCIQQFANNLGVKNDKVPVIANKKRYTTNLGNSLGDINQLATGITKIIKNSHGVSIRHLQDYLSFYLYKKQLHYRTNRKDHANIMYNLLKYNHHLSNKDTLNFDYPISLKDAYYEYRYGIFA
;
A
#
# COMPACT_ATOMS: atom_id res chain seq x y z
N MET A 1 5.38 -7.74 -6.42
CA MET A 1 4.71 -6.44 -6.17
C MET A 1 4.94 -6.07 -4.71
N LEU A 2 5.33 -4.83 -4.39
CA LEU A 2 5.77 -4.48 -3.02
C LEU A 2 4.67 -3.84 -2.16
N LEU A 3 3.64 -3.26 -2.79
CA LEU A 3 2.46 -2.70 -2.13
C LEU A 3 1.22 -3.25 -2.83
N GLU A 4 0.23 -3.66 -2.06
CA GLU A 4 -1.00 -4.27 -2.59
C GLU A 4 -2.21 -3.84 -1.78
N ILE A 5 -3.33 -3.67 -2.46
CA ILE A 5 -4.59 -3.29 -1.83
C ILE A 5 -5.29 -4.55 -1.32
N ALA A 6 -5.39 -4.68 0.01
CA ALA A 6 -5.96 -5.85 0.66
C ALA A 6 -7.50 -5.82 0.81
N GLY A 7 -8.14 -4.66 0.61
CA GLY A 7 -9.59 -4.51 0.73
C GLY A 7 -10.03 -3.10 1.11
N VAL A 8 -11.33 -2.93 1.38
CA VAL A 8 -11.98 -1.66 1.72
C VAL A 8 -12.44 -1.67 3.18
N GLY A 9 -12.40 -0.53 3.86
CA GLY A 9 -12.89 -0.40 5.24
C GLY A 9 -11.84 -0.76 6.29
N SER A 10 -12.28 -1.01 7.52
CA SER A 10 -11.39 -1.31 8.65
C SER A 10 -10.57 -2.59 8.43
N GLU A 11 -9.35 -2.60 8.94
CA GLU A 11 -8.47 -3.77 8.86
C GLU A 11 -9.04 -4.93 9.67
N SER A 12 -9.03 -6.12 9.08
CA SER A 12 -9.52 -7.35 9.69
C SER A 12 -8.55 -8.49 9.41
N MET A 13 -8.59 -9.51 10.27
CA MET A 13 -7.75 -10.70 10.12
C MET A 13 -8.02 -11.41 8.79
N GLU A 14 -9.29 -11.54 8.39
CA GLU A 14 -9.70 -12.17 7.14
C GLU A 14 -9.03 -11.55 5.90
N LYS A 15 -8.86 -10.22 5.89
CA LYS A 15 -8.18 -9.53 4.79
C LYS A 15 -6.71 -9.92 4.72
N TYR A 16 -6.02 -10.05 5.84
CA TYR A 16 -4.62 -10.47 5.86
C TYR A 16 -4.47 -11.95 5.50
N THR A 17 -5.40 -12.82 5.91
CA THR A 17 -5.36 -14.25 5.60
C THR A 17 -5.37 -14.55 4.10
N LYS A 18 -5.97 -13.66 3.28
CA LYS A 18 -5.95 -13.78 1.81
C LYS A 18 -4.56 -13.66 1.18
N TYR A 19 -3.57 -13.18 1.94
CA TYR A 19 -2.23 -12.89 1.45
C TYR A 19 -1.14 -13.69 2.19
N THR A 20 -1.50 -14.75 2.92
CA THR A 20 -0.54 -15.56 3.69
C THR A 20 0.58 -16.15 2.85
N ASP A 21 0.27 -16.52 1.61
CA ASP A 21 1.20 -16.98 0.58
C ASP A 21 2.35 -15.98 0.32
N LYS A 22 2.10 -14.68 0.52
CA LYS A 22 3.10 -13.62 0.33
C LYS A 22 4.04 -13.46 1.53
N PHE A 23 3.76 -14.13 2.64
CA PHE A 23 4.55 -14.06 3.87
C PHE A 23 5.31 -15.35 4.20
N MET A 24 5.38 -16.31 3.28
CA MET A 24 5.96 -17.65 3.51
C MET A 24 7.38 -17.64 4.12
N ASP A 25 8.25 -16.73 3.69
CA ASP A 25 9.64 -16.62 4.17
C ASP A 25 9.85 -15.50 5.19
N THR A 26 8.78 -15.03 5.84
CA THR A 26 8.85 -13.86 6.74
C THR A 26 9.22 -14.27 8.15
N THR A 27 10.29 -13.70 8.70
CA THR A 27 10.72 -13.96 10.10
C THR A 27 10.32 -12.87 11.08
N LEU A 28 10.01 -11.67 10.58
CA LEU A 28 9.68 -10.50 11.38
C LEU A 28 8.61 -9.64 10.68
N ILE A 29 7.55 -9.32 11.41
CA ILE A 29 6.55 -8.33 11.01
C ILE A 29 6.76 -7.10 11.91
N ILE A 30 6.97 -5.94 11.28
CA ILE A 30 7.03 -4.64 11.96
C ILE A 30 5.71 -3.94 11.66
N SER A 31 4.92 -3.62 12.69
CA SER A 31 3.59 -3.08 12.49
C SER A 31 3.22 -1.99 13.50
N ASP A 32 2.10 -1.33 13.23
CA ASP A 32 1.40 -0.54 14.23
C ASP A 32 0.85 -1.44 15.36
N SER A 33 0.23 -0.81 16.37
CA SER A 33 -0.24 -1.53 17.54
C SER A 33 -1.59 -2.24 17.40
N LYS A 34 -2.12 -2.44 16.18
CA LYS A 34 -3.46 -3.02 16.00
C LYS A 34 -3.53 -4.52 16.35
N PRO A 35 -4.58 -4.96 17.08
CA PRO A 35 -4.73 -6.35 17.48
C PRO A 35 -4.80 -7.36 16.33
N CYS A 36 -5.44 -7.00 15.21
CA CYS A 36 -5.61 -7.90 14.06
C CYS A 36 -4.27 -8.29 13.42
N ILE A 37 -3.29 -7.39 13.37
CA ILE A 37 -1.95 -7.67 12.84
C ILE A 37 -1.17 -8.59 13.79
N GLN A 38 -1.40 -8.45 15.10
CA GLN A 38 -0.82 -9.35 16.10
C GLN A 38 -1.36 -10.77 15.97
N GLN A 39 -2.67 -10.92 15.78
CA GLN A 39 -3.29 -12.21 15.50
C GLN A 39 -2.76 -12.83 14.20
N PHE A 40 -2.58 -12.01 13.15
CA PHE A 40 -1.99 -12.46 11.89
C PHE A 40 -0.57 -12.98 12.04
N ALA A 41 0.30 -12.25 12.73
CA ALA A 41 1.67 -12.68 12.99
C ALA A 41 1.72 -13.98 13.80
N ASN A 42 0.84 -14.12 14.81
CA ASN A 42 0.73 -15.35 15.59
C ASN A 42 0.31 -16.54 14.71
N ASN A 43 -0.65 -16.35 13.80
CA ASN A 43 -1.11 -17.40 12.89
C ASN A 43 -0.03 -17.83 11.90
N LEU A 44 0.85 -16.92 11.49
CA LEU A 44 2.01 -17.25 10.66
C LEU A 44 3.19 -17.84 11.45
N GLY A 45 3.16 -17.81 12.78
CA GLY A 45 4.29 -18.22 13.63
C GLY A 45 5.48 -17.24 13.59
N VAL A 46 5.23 -15.97 13.26
CA VAL A 46 6.25 -14.96 12.98
C VAL A 46 6.40 -13.99 14.15
N LYS A 47 7.62 -13.49 14.41
CA LYS A 47 7.84 -12.46 15.43
C LYS A 47 7.15 -11.15 15.00
N ASN A 48 6.42 -10.54 15.92
CA ASN A 48 5.84 -9.21 15.71
C ASN A 48 6.60 -8.17 16.55
N ASP A 49 7.32 -7.27 15.88
CA ASP A 49 7.89 -6.07 16.49
C ASP A 49 6.90 -4.90 16.38
N LYS A 50 5.99 -4.89 17.35
CA LYS A 50 4.89 -3.93 17.43
C LYS A 50 5.40 -2.59 17.93
N VAL A 51 5.26 -1.53 17.15
CA VAL A 51 5.60 -0.17 17.60
C VAL A 51 4.58 0.28 18.66
N PRO A 52 4.99 0.49 19.93
CA PRO A 52 4.05 0.78 20.99
C PRO A 52 3.53 2.23 20.88
N VAL A 53 2.21 2.41 21.02
CA VAL A 53 1.60 3.73 21.21
C VAL A 53 1.30 3.89 22.69
N ILE A 54 2.22 4.51 23.43
CA ILE A 54 2.04 4.75 24.87
C ILE A 54 1.44 6.13 25.06
N ALA A 55 0.21 6.19 25.58
CA ALA A 55 -0.41 7.45 25.99
C ALA A 55 0.55 8.20 26.94
N ASN A 56 0.81 9.47 26.66
CA ASN A 56 1.71 10.35 27.41
C ASN A 56 3.23 10.09 27.29
N LYS A 57 3.69 9.19 26.42
CA LYS A 57 5.12 9.10 26.06
C LYS A 57 5.31 9.22 24.55
N LYS A 58 6.14 10.17 24.11
CA LYS A 58 6.62 10.28 22.72
C LYS A 58 7.66 9.20 22.41
N ARG A 59 7.40 7.93 22.74
CA ARG A 59 8.21 6.80 22.30
C ARG A 59 7.54 6.22 21.06
N TYR A 60 8.13 6.54 19.91
CA TYR A 60 7.68 6.08 18.60
C TYR A 60 8.65 5.06 18.00
N THR A 61 9.49 4.42 18.82
CA THR A 61 10.50 3.46 18.40
C THR A 61 10.39 2.17 19.20
N THR A 62 10.61 1.03 18.55
CA THR A 62 10.75 -0.27 19.21
C THR A 62 12.14 -0.43 19.80
N ASN A 63 12.33 -1.49 20.59
CA ASN A 63 13.64 -1.86 21.13
C ASN A 63 14.63 -2.26 20.03
N LEU A 64 14.14 -2.65 18.84
CA LEU A 64 14.95 -2.94 17.66
C LEU A 64 15.29 -1.68 16.84
N GLY A 65 14.82 -0.50 17.27
CA GLY A 65 15.07 0.78 16.59
C GLY A 65 14.08 1.11 15.47
N ASN A 66 13.06 0.27 15.23
CA ASN A 66 12.06 0.54 14.20
C ASN A 66 11.10 1.64 14.65
N SER A 67 10.86 2.63 13.80
CA SER A 67 10.06 3.80 14.16
C SER A 67 8.66 3.81 13.53
N LEU A 68 7.69 4.37 14.26
CA LEU A 68 6.36 4.69 13.72
C LEU A 68 6.47 5.73 12.60
N GLY A 69 7.50 6.58 12.64
CA GLY A 69 7.77 7.57 11.59
C GLY A 69 8.02 6.92 10.25
N ASP A 70 8.75 5.81 10.21
CA ASP A 70 9.05 5.07 8.98
C ASP A 70 7.79 4.43 8.39
N ILE A 71 6.95 3.84 9.24
CA ILE A 71 5.65 3.27 8.85
C ILE A 71 4.74 4.37 8.29
N ASN A 72 4.63 5.50 9.00
CA ASN A 72 3.79 6.63 8.60
C ASN A 72 4.31 7.37 7.37
N GLN A 73 5.62 7.29 7.07
CA GLN A 73 6.19 7.94 5.90
C GLN A 73 5.59 7.38 4.61
N LEU A 74 5.32 6.06 4.55
CA LEU A 74 4.68 5.43 3.40
C LEU A 74 3.25 5.96 3.21
N ALA A 75 2.43 5.93 4.26
CA ALA A 75 1.06 6.43 4.22
C ALA A 75 1.00 7.92 3.81
N THR A 76 1.84 8.76 4.42
CA THR A 76 1.90 10.20 4.13
C THR A 76 2.30 10.48 2.69
N GLY A 77 3.26 9.70 2.15
CA GLY A 77 3.70 9.82 0.77
C GLY A 77 2.60 9.49 -0.25
N ILE A 78 1.83 8.43 0.03
CA ILE A 78 0.68 8.03 -0.81
C ILE A 78 -0.41 9.10 -0.74
N THR A 79 -0.78 9.58 0.46
CA THR A 79 -1.78 10.65 0.62
C THR A 79 -1.39 11.91 -0.16
N LYS A 80 -0.10 12.25 -0.19
CA LYS A 80 0.38 13.40 -0.96
C LYS A 80 0.26 13.21 -2.47
N ILE A 81 0.48 12.00 -2.98
CA ILE A 81 0.23 11.69 -4.39
C ILE A 81 -1.25 11.83 -4.69
N ILE A 82 -2.11 11.21 -3.88
CA ILE A 82 -3.57 11.27 -4.08
C ILE A 82 -4.06 12.71 -4.05
N LYS A 83 -3.56 13.55 -3.12
CA LYS A 83 -3.94 14.96 -3.03
C LYS A 83 -3.50 15.78 -4.26
N ASN A 84 -2.35 15.45 -4.84
CA ASN A 84 -1.80 16.17 -5.97
C ASN A 84 -2.30 15.64 -7.33
N SER A 85 -2.86 14.43 -7.35
CA SER A 85 -3.45 13.81 -8.53
C SER A 85 -4.95 14.04 -8.54
N HIS A 86 -5.47 14.62 -9.62
CA HIS A 86 -6.92 14.77 -9.79
C HIS A 86 -7.53 13.47 -10.33
N GLY A 87 -8.65 13.03 -9.75
CA GLY A 87 -9.41 11.89 -10.27
C GLY A 87 -8.79 10.52 -9.98
N VAL A 88 -8.15 10.33 -8.83
CA VAL A 88 -7.69 8.99 -8.41
C VAL A 88 -8.89 8.07 -8.22
N SER A 89 -9.09 7.17 -9.18
CA SER A 89 -10.12 6.13 -9.10
C SER A 89 -9.56 4.89 -8.38
N ILE A 90 -10.45 4.12 -7.74
CA ILE A 90 -10.09 2.83 -7.13
C ILE A 90 -9.49 1.89 -8.17
N ARG A 91 -9.97 1.95 -9.42
CA ARG A 91 -9.48 1.15 -10.55
C ARG A 91 -7.98 1.37 -10.80
N HIS A 92 -7.50 2.60 -10.73
CA HIS A 92 -6.10 2.93 -10.99
C HIS A 92 -5.22 2.98 -9.72
N LEU A 93 -5.81 2.74 -8.54
CA LEU A 93 -5.11 2.96 -7.27
C LEU A 93 -3.87 2.09 -7.12
N GLN A 94 -3.91 0.85 -7.62
CA GLN A 94 -2.76 -0.06 -7.60
C GLN A 94 -1.58 0.48 -8.43
N ASP A 95 -1.84 1.10 -9.57
CA ASP A 95 -0.80 1.71 -10.41
C ASP A 95 -0.21 2.95 -9.76
N TYR A 96 -1.03 3.76 -9.08
CA TYR A 96 -0.53 4.88 -8.28
C TYR A 96 0.41 4.44 -7.15
N LEU A 97 0.10 3.32 -6.48
CA LEU A 97 0.99 2.72 -5.47
C LEU A 97 2.30 2.23 -6.09
N SER A 98 2.22 1.55 -7.22
CA SER A 98 3.39 1.10 -7.98
C SER A 98 4.27 2.28 -8.43
N PHE A 99 3.65 3.37 -8.91
CA PHE A 99 4.35 4.58 -9.31
C PHE A 99 5.02 5.29 -8.14
N TYR A 100 4.37 5.34 -6.96
CA TYR A 100 4.99 5.86 -5.75
C TYR A 100 6.25 5.08 -5.37
N LEU A 101 6.18 3.76 -5.39
CA LEU A 101 7.31 2.89 -5.10
C LEU A 101 8.44 3.13 -6.09
N TYR A 102 8.12 3.20 -7.38
CA TYR A 102 9.08 3.46 -8.43
C TYR A 102 9.80 4.81 -8.19
N LYS A 103 9.05 5.87 -7.86
CA LYS A 103 9.62 7.18 -7.53
C LYS A 103 10.53 7.14 -6.31
N LYS A 104 10.19 6.36 -5.28
CA LYS A 104 11.04 6.14 -4.10
C LYS A 104 12.32 5.39 -4.45
N GLN A 105 12.24 4.31 -5.22
CA GLN A 105 13.40 3.56 -5.69
C GLN A 105 14.33 4.43 -6.54
N LEU A 106 13.77 5.23 -7.45
CA LEU A 106 14.52 6.18 -8.26
C LEU A 106 15.29 7.17 -7.38
N HIS A 107 14.64 7.70 -6.34
CA HIS A 107 15.26 8.64 -5.40
C HIS A 107 16.42 8.03 -4.61
N TYR A 108 16.38 6.74 -4.29
CA TYR A 108 17.48 6.06 -3.60
C TYR A 108 18.63 5.66 -4.51
N ARG A 109 18.36 5.43 -5.79
CA ARG A 109 19.36 4.90 -6.74
C ARG A 109 20.04 5.97 -7.59
N THR A 110 19.43 7.14 -7.74
CA THR A 110 19.87 8.14 -8.73
C THR A 110 19.88 9.55 -8.17
N ASN A 111 20.65 10.43 -8.80
CA ASN A 111 20.66 11.84 -8.43
C ASN A 111 19.40 12.53 -8.94
N ARG A 112 18.93 13.51 -8.16
CA ARG A 112 17.71 14.28 -8.48
C ARG A 112 17.75 14.95 -9.87
N LYS A 113 18.94 15.33 -10.35
CA LYS A 113 19.14 15.95 -11.67
C LYS A 113 18.81 14.99 -12.82
N ASP A 114 18.99 13.69 -12.62
CA ASP A 114 18.83 12.67 -13.66
C ASP A 114 17.40 12.12 -13.74
N HIS A 115 16.58 12.37 -12.72
CA HIS A 115 15.21 11.86 -12.63
C HIS A 115 14.36 12.22 -13.85
N ALA A 116 14.45 13.46 -14.33
CA ALA A 116 13.65 13.93 -15.46
C ALA A 116 14.01 13.18 -16.74
N ASN A 117 15.30 12.98 -16.99
CA ASN A 117 15.79 12.26 -18.16
C ASN A 117 15.41 10.77 -18.12
N ILE A 118 15.52 10.13 -16.96
CA ILE A 118 15.14 8.73 -16.78
C ILE A 118 13.62 8.55 -17.02
N MET A 119 12.80 9.41 -16.42
CA MET A 119 11.35 9.37 -16.63
C MET A 119 10.98 9.64 -18.09
N TYR A 120 11.61 10.62 -18.72
CA TYR A 120 11.38 10.93 -20.13
C TYR A 120 11.73 9.74 -21.04
N ASN A 121 12.88 9.10 -20.81
CA ASN A 121 13.29 7.95 -21.60
C ASN A 121 12.34 6.76 -21.44
N LEU A 122 11.78 6.55 -20.25
CA LEU A 122 10.76 5.51 -20.02
C LEU A 122 9.46 5.83 -20.77
N LEU A 123 9.02 7.08 -20.71
CA LEU A 123 7.79 7.51 -21.38
C LEU A 123 7.92 7.53 -22.90
N LYS A 124 9.13 7.79 -23.43
CA LYS A 124 9.40 7.86 -24.87
C LYS A 124 9.03 6.57 -25.61
N TYR A 125 9.17 5.42 -24.96
CA TYR A 125 8.86 4.11 -25.55
C TYR A 125 7.48 3.57 -25.17
N ASN A 126 6.73 4.28 -24.31
CA ASN A 126 5.42 3.83 -23.87
C ASN A 126 4.34 4.18 -24.90
N HIS A 127 3.45 3.21 -25.12
CA HIS A 127 2.37 3.29 -26.09
C HIS A 127 1.36 4.41 -25.79
N HIS A 128 0.68 4.86 -26.85
CA HIS A 128 -0.45 5.77 -26.75
C HIS A 128 -1.55 5.16 -25.87
N LEU A 129 -1.84 5.77 -24.73
CA LEU A 129 -3.02 5.44 -23.93
C LEU A 129 -4.22 6.16 -24.55
N SER A 130 -5.23 5.41 -24.99
CA SER A 130 -6.51 5.99 -25.39
C SER A 130 -7.45 6.04 -24.19
N ASN A 131 -8.47 6.91 -24.25
CA ASN A 131 -9.54 6.95 -23.24
C ASN A 131 -10.34 5.63 -23.13
N LYS A 132 -10.23 4.73 -24.13
CA LYS A 132 -10.85 3.40 -24.04
C LYS A 132 -10.01 2.47 -23.17
N ASP A 133 -8.68 2.62 -23.21
CA ASP A 133 -7.76 1.77 -22.46
C ASP A 133 -7.83 2.05 -20.95
N THR A 134 -8.20 3.26 -20.55
CA THR A 134 -8.40 3.62 -19.13
C THR A 134 -9.55 2.84 -18.47
N LEU A 135 -10.50 2.31 -19.24
CA LEU A 135 -11.59 1.48 -18.71
C LEU A 135 -11.25 -0.02 -18.70
N ASN A 136 -10.14 -0.43 -19.32
CA ASN A 136 -9.73 -1.83 -19.43
C ASN A 136 -8.89 -2.31 -18.23
N PHE A 137 -8.58 -1.44 -17.28
CA PHE A 137 -7.86 -1.82 -16.06
C PHE A 137 -8.75 -2.63 -15.13
N ASP A 138 -8.23 -3.76 -14.65
CA ASP A 138 -8.92 -4.57 -13.65
C ASP A 138 -9.01 -3.81 -12.32
N TYR A 139 -10.11 -4.02 -11.60
CA TYR A 139 -10.22 -3.49 -10.24
C TYR A 139 -9.28 -4.27 -9.33
N PRO A 140 -8.54 -3.58 -8.43
CA PRO A 140 -7.65 -4.25 -7.49
C PRO A 140 -8.40 -5.04 -6.41
N ILE A 141 -9.72 -4.88 -6.32
CA ILE A 141 -10.60 -5.51 -5.35
C ILE A 141 -11.90 -5.94 -6.03
N SER A 142 -12.55 -6.97 -5.49
CA SER A 142 -13.91 -7.34 -5.88
C SER A 142 -14.89 -6.24 -5.46
N LEU A 143 -15.53 -5.59 -6.44
CA LEU A 143 -16.58 -4.60 -6.18
C LEU A 143 -17.81 -5.24 -5.55
N LYS A 144 -18.12 -6.50 -5.90
CA LYS A 144 -19.22 -7.25 -5.30
C LYS A 144 -18.97 -7.39 -3.80
N ASP A 145 -17.81 -7.91 -3.41
CA ASP A 145 -17.49 -8.12 -1.99
C ASP A 145 -17.47 -6.80 -1.21
N ALA A 146 -17.00 -5.72 -1.83
CA ALA A 146 -16.90 -4.41 -1.20
C ALA A 146 -18.26 -3.73 -0.98
N TYR A 147 -19.25 -3.96 -1.85
CA TYR A 147 -20.53 -3.23 -1.84
C TYR A 147 -21.76 -4.09 -1.56
N TYR A 148 -21.63 -5.42 -1.50
CA TYR A 148 -22.74 -6.36 -1.29
C TYR A 148 -23.53 -6.07 -0.01
N GLU A 149 -22.84 -5.76 1.09
CA GLU A 149 -23.48 -5.46 2.39
C GLU A 149 -24.38 -4.23 2.32
N TYR A 150 -24.05 -3.26 1.47
CA TYR A 150 -24.77 -2.01 1.37
C TYR A 150 -26.01 -2.07 0.46
N ARG A 151 -26.24 -3.20 -0.25
CA ARG A 151 -27.36 -3.39 -1.20
C ARG A 151 -27.57 -2.21 -2.18
N TYR A 152 -26.51 -1.52 -2.58
CA TYR A 152 -26.58 -0.41 -3.54
C TYR A 152 -26.06 -0.82 -4.92
N GLY A 153 -26.68 -0.27 -5.98
CA GLY A 153 -26.15 -0.29 -7.35
C GLY A 153 -26.36 -1.62 -8.11
N ILE A 154 -25.42 -1.94 -9.00
CA ILE A 154 -25.46 -3.03 -9.99
C ILE A 154 -25.52 -4.46 -9.40
N PHE A 155 -25.39 -4.58 -8.07
CA PHE A 155 -25.35 -5.84 -7.33
C PHE A 155 -26.46 -5.94 -6.26
N ALA A 156 -27.45 -5.05 -6.31
CA ALA A 156 -28.69 -5.13 -5.53
C ALA A 156 -29.63 -6.21 -6.07
#